data_AF-A0A7X0IH82-F1
#
_entry.id   AF-A0A7X0IH82-F1
#
_cell.length_a   1.000
_cell.length_b   1.000
_cell.length_c   1.000
_cell.angle_alpha   90.00
_cell.angle_beta   90.00
_cell.angle_gamma   90.00
#
_symmetry.space_group_name_H-M   'P 1'
#
loop_
_entity.id
_entity.type
_entity.pdbx_description
1 polymer ?
#
loop_
_entity_poly.entity_id
_entity_poly.type
_entity_poly.pdbx_seq_one_letter_code
_entity_poly.pdbx_strand_id
1 'polypeptide(L)'
;MKRSPELLRLADSVLLPGFEGETPPEWLRRRLGEGLAGAVLFSRNISDPGQVTELTAALRAERPDAVIGVDEETGDVSRLEARTGSSRPGNYALGVVDDVALTEEIARGLGADLAALGVNVDFAPSADVNSNPRNPVIGLRSFGADPVLVSRHTAAWVRGLQAAGVAACAKHFPGHGDTGIDSHHGLPTLPASPERLREVELRPFRAAVEADVRMIMTGHLLVAACDPGMPATLSRAVLTGLLRDEMGFGGVVVTDAIEMAAVAGRYGIGGASARAVAAGADLVCVGGEHAGEDVVVAIREAVADAVTEGLLTEERLTDAARRTAELTAWAEAARTTAVPGRSLGLVAARRAVRVTRRRWDVPPGGVAPYVVELAPVMNLAIDRHTPWGVGEPLAKLLPGTSVARFEEDDWTALGPAAAGDALVPAAGRPLVIVVRDAHRVPWLAGALDRLLAARPDAAVVEMGLPGRTDLGAVHIATHGAARVCGQAAAEVLAGLLDGS
;
A
#
# COMPACT_ATOMS: atom_id res chain seq x y z
N MET A 1 -37.77 -3.67 15.42
CA MET A 1 -38.26 -4.29 14.16
C MET A 1 -37.67 -5.71 14.08
N LYS A 2 -38.31 -6.70 13.44
CA LYS A 2 -37.62 -8.00 13.19
C LYS A 2 -36.76 -7.88 11.93
N ARG A 3 -35.62 -8.58 11.87
CA ARG A 3 -34.76 -8.64 10.68
C ARG A 3 -35.55 -9.26 9.51
N SER A 4 -35.88 -8.47 8.48
CA SER A 4 -36.51 -8.99 7.27
C SER A 4 -35.46 -9.60 6.33
N PRO A 5 -35.84 -10.55 5.45
CA PRO A 5 -34.92 -11.04 4.41
C PRO A 5 -34.38 -9.95 3.50
N GLU A 6 -35.17 -8.90 3.24
CA GLU A 6 -34.78 -7.75 2.44
C GLU A 6 -33.73 -6.88 3.13
N LEU A 7 -33.92 -6.57 4.43
CA LEU A 7 -32.94 -5.83 5.22
C LEU A 7 -31.59 -6.55 5.29
N LEU A 8 -31.65 -7.87 5.44
CA LEU A 8 -30.45 -8.71 5.46
C LEU A 8 -29.71 -8.71 4.11
N ARG A 9 -30.44 -8.65 2.99
CA ARG A 9 -29.87 -8.46 1.65
C ARG A 9 -29.21 -7.09 1.49
N LEU A 10 -29.86 -6.04 1.97
CA LEU A 10 -29.28 -4.69 2.00
C LEU A 10 -28.02 -4.64 2.86
N ALA A 11 -27.99 -5.34 3.99
CA ALA A 11 -26.80 -5.46 4.81
C ALA A 11 -25.66 -6.19 4.07
N ASP A 12 -25.92 -7.23 3.27
CA ASP A 12 -24.90 -7.87 2.42
C ASP A 12 -24.34 -6.90 1.35
N SER A 13 -25.16 -6.00 0.83
CA SER A 13 -24.78 -5.08 -0.26
C SER A 13 -23.74 -4.02 0.10
N VAL A 14 -23.38 -3.90 1.39
CA VAL A 14 -22.34 -3.00 1.88
C VAL A 14 -21.07 -3.73 2.35
N LEU A 15 -20.99 -5.05 2.18
CA LEU A 15 -19.87 -5.85 2.65
C LEU A 15 -18.94 -6.25 1.50
N LEU A 16 -17.65 -6.06 1.72
CA LEU A 16 -16.58 -6.40 0.78
C LEU A 16 -15.52 -7.27 1.49
N PRO A 17 -15.76 -8.58 1.62
CA PRO A 17 -14.87 -9.48 2.34
C PRO A 17 -13.72 -10.03 1.48
N GLY A 18 -12.59 -10.29 2.11
CA GLY A 18 -11.58 -11.22 1.63
C GLY A 18 -11.96 -12.68 1.89
N PHE A 19 -11.19 -13.60 1.33
CA PHE A 19 -11.36 -15.05 1.52
C PHE A 19 -10.01 -15.78 1.49
N GLU A 20 -10.02 -17.05 1.89
CA GLU A 20 -8.85 -17.94 1.85
C GLU A 20 -8.80 -18.76 0.56
N GLY A 21 -7.58 -19.01 0.06
CA GLY A 21 -7.32 -19.86 -1.10
C GLY A 21 -7.35 -19.15 -2.46
N GLU A 22 -6.95 -19.89 -3.49
CA GLU A 22 -6.78 -19.41 -4.87
C GLU A 22 -8.05 -19.63 -5.73
N THR A 23 -9.15 -20.06 -5.14
CA THR A 23 -10.46 -20.17 -5.81
C THR A 23 -11.57 -19.66 -4.89
N PRO A 24 -12.67 -19.09 -5.42
CA PRO A 24 -13.75 -18.60 -4.58
C PRO A 24 -14.41 -19.75 -3.79
N PRO A 25 -14.47 -19.68 -2.45
CA PRO A 25 -15.14 -20.70 -1.66
C PRO A 25 -16.65 -20.68 -1.93
N GLU A 26 -17.31 -21.83 -1.71
CA GLU A 26 -18.75 -22.00 -2.01
C GLU A 26 -19.62 -20.95 -1.31
N TRP A 27 -19.30 -20.61 -0.06
CA TRP A 27 -20.05 -19.62 0.70
C TRP A 27 -20.03 -18.23 0.05
N LEU A 28 -18.88 -17.83 -0.51
CA LEU A 28 -18.70 -16.53 -1.15
C LEU A 28 -19.51 -16.47 -2.43
N ARG A 29 -19.45 -17.53 -3.25
CA ARG A 29 -20.24 -17.67 -4.47
C ARG A 29 -21.74 -17.57 -4.19
N ARG A 30 -22.23 -18.34 -3.22
CA ARG A 30 -23.63 -18.30 -2.78
C ARG A 30 -24.03 -16.88 -2.36
N ARG A 31 -23.25 -16.23 -1.48
CA ARG A 31 -23.58 -14.90 -0.97
C ARG A 31 -23.51 -13.79 -2.02
N LEU A 32 -22.63 -13.91 -3.02
CA LEU A 32 -22.61 -13.01 -4.17
C LEU A 32 -23.94 -13.07 -4.94
N GLY A 33 -24.44 -14.27 -5.22
CA GLY A 33 -25.76 -14.45 -5.82
C GLY A 33 -26.93 -13.96 -4.94
N GLU A 34 -26.73 -13.87 -3.63
CA GLU A 34 -27.73 -13.38 -2.67
C GLU A 34 -27.67 -11.87 -2.41
N GLY A 35 -26.67 -11.15 -2.92
CA GLY A 35 -26.62 -9.67 -2.83
C GLY A 35 -25.35 -9.08 -2.22
N LEU A 36 -24.34 -9.89 -1.86
CA LEU A 36 -23.04 -9.40 -1.40
C LEU A 36 -22.41 -8.47 -2.45
N ALA A 37 -21.73 -7.41 -2.00
CA ALA A 37 -21.21 -6.37 -2.90
C ALA A 37 -20.06 -6.86 -3.81
N GLY A 38 -19.22 -7.78 -3.30
CA GLY A 38 -18.01 -8.17 -3.99
C GLY A 38 -17.02 -8.94 -3.13
N ALA A 39 -15.74 -8.89 -3.50
CA ALA A 39 -14.65 -9.48 -2.75
C ALA A 39 -13.35 -8.65 -2.84
N VAL A 40 -12.49 -8.79 -1.83
CA VAL A 40 -11.11 -8.25 -1.84
C VAL A 40 -10.11 -9.39 -2.04
N LEU A 41 -9.18 -9.20 -2.97
CA LEU A 41 -8.08 -10.12 -3.22
C LEU A 41 -6.83 -9.68 -2.44
N PHE A 42 -6.16 -10.65 -1.84
CA PHE A 42 -4.87 -10.52 -1.18
C PHE A 42 -3.84 -11.43 -1.85
N SER A 43 -2.56 -11.35 -1.46
CA SER A 43 -1.49 -12.19 -2.02
C SER A 43 -1.81 -13.69 -1.96
N ARG A 44 -2.53 -14.13 -0.92
CA ARG A 44 -2.97 -15.53 -0.73
C ARG A 44 -3.99 -16.02 -1.78
N ASN A 45 -4.62 -15.11 -2.52
CA ASN A 45 -5.55 -15.44 -3.59
C ASN A 45 -4.89 -15.42 -4.98
N ILE A 46 -3.60 -15.06 -5.05
CA ILE A 46 -2.88 -14.78 -6.30
C ILE A 46 -1.68 -15.72 -6.42
N SER A 47 -1.75 -16.63 -7.39
CA SER A 47 -0.60 -17.45 -7.82
C SER A 47 -0.02 -16.97 -9.13
N ASP A 48 -0.85 -16.83 -10.16
CA ASP A 48 -0.46 -16.35 -11.49
C ASP A 48 -1.63 -15.67 -12.24
N PRO A 49 -1.34 -14.91 -13.32
CA PRO A 49 -2.37 -14.21 -14.09
C PRO A 49 -3.52 -15.08 -14.62
N GLY A 50 -3.25 -16.31 -15.05
CA GLY A 50 -4.26 -17.23 -15.56
C GLY A 50 -5.22 -17.66 -14.45
N GLN A 51 -4.67 -18.07 -13.30
CA GLN A 51 -5.46 -18.42 -12.13
C GLN A 51 -6.33 -17.25 -11.64
N VAL A 52 -5.79 -16.03 -11.56
CA VAL A 52 -6.60 -14.86 -11.12
C VAL A 52 -7.73 -14.57 -12.11
N THR A 53 -7.49 -14.72 -13.41
CA THR A 53 -8.53 -14.54 -14.44
C THR A 53 -9.67 -15.55 -14.25
N GLU A 54 -9.37 -16.81 -13.96
CA GLU A 54 -10.38 -17.84 -13.67
C GLU A 54 -11.13 -17.54 -12.36
N LEU A 55 -10.42 -17.09 -11.32
CA LEU A 55 -11.00 -16.69 -10.05
C LEU A 55 -12.00 -15.55 -10.23
N THR A 56 -11.62 -14.45 -10.90
CA THR A 56 -12.51 -13.30 -11.09
C THR A 56 -13.67 -13.61 -12.02
N ALA A 57 -13.47 -14.46 -13.03
CA ALA A 57 -14.54 -14.99 -13.86
C ALA A 57 -15.56 -15.79 -13.05
N ALA A 58 -15.10 -16.63 -12.11
CA ALA A 58 -15.98 -17.40 -11.22
C ALA A 58 -16.80 -16.50 -10.29
N LEU A 59 -16.23 -15.40 -9.79
CA LEU A 59 -16.97 -14.39 -9.00
C LEU A 59 -18.05 -13.70 -9.87
N ARG A 60 -17.70 -13.28 -11.09
CA ARG A 60 -18.62 -12.60 -12.01
C ARG A 60 -19.71 -13.50 -12.57
N ALA A 61 -19.49 -14.81 -12.62
CA ALA A 61 -20.51 -15.78 -12.99
C ALA A 61 -21.68 -15.81 -11.99
N GLU A 62 -21.40 -15.56 -10.71
CA GLU A 62 -22.44 -15.43 -9.68
C GLU A 62 -23.05 -14.03 -9.66
N ARG A 63 -22.21 -13.00 -9.86
CA ARG A 63 -22.62 -11.60 -9.84
C ARG A 63 -21.85 -10.77 -10.88
N PRO A 64 -22.44 -10.48 -12.07
CA PRO A 64 -21.75 -9.79 -13.15
C PRO A 64 -21.22 -8.39 -12.79
N ASP A 65 -21.88 -7.70 -11.86
CA ASP A 65 -21.55 -6.36 -11.36
C ASP A 65 -20.76 -6.39 -10.04
N ALA A 66 -20.13 -7.51 -9.67
CA ALA A 66 -19.38 -7.62 -8.42
C ALA A 66 -18.20 -6.63 -8.36
N VAL A 67 -18.00 -6.02 -7.19
CA VAL A 67 -16.77 -5.29 -6.88
C VAL A 67 -15.66 -6.32 -6.62
N ILE A 68 -14.57 -6.23 -7.38
CA ILE A 68 -13.38 -7.06 -7.20
C ILE A 68 -12.23 -6.10 -6.96
N GLY A 69 -11.85 -5.97 -5.69
CA GLY A 69 -10.82 -5.05 -5.22
C GLY A 69 -9.49 -5.75 -4.94
N VAL A 70 -8.39 -5.03 -5.08
CA VAL A 70 -7.05 -5.45 -4.62
C VAL A 70 -6.31 -4.23 -4.09
N ASP A 71 -5.30 -4.45 -3.26
CA ASP A 71 -4.43 -3.41 -2.73
C ASP A 71 -3.07 -3.41 -3.45
N GLU A 72 -3.00 -2.81 -4.65
CA GLU A 72 -1.82 -2.83 -5.52
C GLU A 72 -1.22 -1.41 -5.65
N GLU A 73 -0.49 -0.96 -4.63
CA GLU A 73 0.18 0.35 -4.65
C GLU A 73 1.49 0.35 -5.45
N THR A 74 1.92 -0.80 -5.95
CA THR A 74 3.27 -1.10 -6.46
C THR A 74 4.36 -0.97 -5.38
N GLY A 75 5.63 -1.12 -5.76
CA GLY A 75 6.72 -0.99 -4.81
C GLY A 75 6.69 -2.10 -3.76
N ASP A 76 6.58 -1.71 -2.49
CA ASP A 76 6.55 -2.63 -1.36
C ASP A 76 5.15 -3.24 -1.11
N VAL A 77 4.08 -2.55 -1.53
CA VAL A 77 2.70 -3.02 -1.37
C VAL A 77 2.19 -3.45 -2.74
N SER A 78 2.52 -4.70 -3.09
CA SER A 78 2.16 -5.32 -4.36
C SER A 78 1.67 -6.74 -4.11
N ARG A 79 0.39 -7.01 -4.41
CA ARG A 79 -0.22 -8.35 -4.28
C ARG A 79 0.01 -9.19 -5.54
N LEU A 80 -0.05 -8.58 -6.72
CA LEU A 80 0.16 -9.25 -8.00
C LEU A 80 1.57 -9.86 -8.10
N GLU A 81 2.57 -9.12 -7.62
CA GLU A 81 3.96 -9.53 -7.71
C GLU A 81 4.57 -9.87 -6.34
N ALA A 82 3.76 -10.16 -5.31
CA ALA A 82 4.25 -10.49 -3.96
C ALA A 82 5.33 -11.61 -3.99
N ARG A 83 5.17 -12.62 -4.85
CA ARG A 83 6.12 -13.74 -4.96
C ARG A 83 7.42 -13.40 -5.69
N THR A 84 7.44 -12.32 -6.48
CA THR A 84 8.57 -12.02 -7.39
C THR A 84 9.18 -10.64 -7.20
N GLY A 85 8.57 -9.79 -6.35
CA GLY A 85 8.94 -8.39 -6.13
C GLY A 85 8.44 -7.49 -7.25
N SER A 86 7.96 -6.30 -6.90
CA SER A 86 7.27 -5.42 -7.86
C SER A 86 8.16 -5.01 -9.05
N SER A 87 7.60 -5.12 -10.26
CA SER A 87 8.13 -4.61 -11.52
C SER A 87 8.05 -3.09 -11.64
N ARG A 88 7.39 -2.41 -10.70
CA ARG A 88 7.18 -0.97 -10.68
C ARG A 88 7.70 -0.39 -9.35
N PRO A 89 8.37 0.77 -9.37
CA PRO A 89 8.80 1.41 -8.13
C PRO A 89 7.57 1.98 -7.40
N GLY A 90 7.66 2.05 -6.07
CA GLY A 90 6.57 2.60 -5.25
C GLY A 90 6.45 4.13 -5.34
N ASN A 91 5.43 4.65 -4.66
CA ASN A 91 5.05 6.06 -4.70
C ASN A 91 6.20 7.01 -4.34
N TYR A 92 6.99 6.72 -3.30
CA TYR A 92 8.06 7.63 -2.89
C TYR A 92 9.14 7.80 -3.97
N ALA A 93 9.54 6.70 -4.63
CA ALA A 93 10.45 6.78 -5.77
C ALA A 93 9.86 7.61 -6.93
N LEU A 94 8.55 7.52 -7.20
CA LEU A 94 7.88 8.35 -8.20
C LEU A 94 7.87 9.83 -7.83
N GLY A 95 7.65 10.15 -6.55
CA GLY A 95 7.76 11.51 -6.05
C GLY A 95 9.19 12.07 -6.09
N VAL A 96 10.20 11.23 -5.91
CA VAL A 96 11.62 11.61 -6.11
C VAL A 96 11.92 11.90 -7.58
N VAL A 97 11.31 11.17 -8.52
CA VAL A 97 11.42 11.46 -9.95
C VAL A 97 10.69 12.75 -10.32
N ASP A 98 9.58 13.04 -9.66
CA ASP A 98 8.74 14.22 -9.84
C ASP A 98 8.28 14.47 -11.29
N ASP A 99 7.91 13.39 -11.97
CA ASP A 99 7.37 13.41 -13.33
C ASP A 99 5.95 12.85 -13.32
N VAL A 100 4.96 13.75 -13.26
CA VAL A 100 3.55 13.36 -13.18
C VAL A 100 3.07 12.60 -14.41
N ALA A 101 3.67 12.84 -15.59
CA ALA A 101 3.33 12.08 -16.79
C ALA A 101 3.81 10.63 -16.65
N LEU A 102 5.03 10.42 -16.12
CA LEU A 102 5.52 9.08 -15.82
C LEU A 102 4.66 8.36 -14.77
N THR A 103 4.23 9.07 -13.71
CA THR A 103 3.32 8.50 -12.71
C THR A 103 1.99 8.06 -13.34
N GLU A 104 1.40 8.90 -14.19
CA GLU A 104 0.16 8.58 -14.88
C GLU A 104 0.32 7.36 -15.83
N GLU A 105 1.43 7.27 -16.56
CA GLU A 105 1.73 6.11 -17.43
C GLU A 105 1.91 4.80 -16.64
N ILE A 106 2.58 4.86 -15.48
CA ILE A 106 2.76 3.67 -14.63
C ILE A 106 1.43 3.21 -14.05
N ALA A 107 0.62 4.15 -13.53
CA ALA A 107 -0.70 3.85 -13.00
C ALA A 107 -1.63 3.27 -14.09
N ARG A 108 -1.55 3.79 -15.33
CA ARG A 108 -2.29 3.23 -16.47
C ARG A 108 -1.82 1.82 -16.85
N GLY A 109 -0.51 1.59 -16.85
CA GLY A 109 0.06 0.25 -17.04
C GLY A 109 -0.40 -0.73 -15.97
N LEU A 110 -0.42 -0.32 -14.72
CA LEU A 110 -0.96 -1.12 -13.63
C LEU A 110 -2.46 -1.41 -13.83
N GLY A 111 -3.26 -0.38 -14.12
CA GLY A 111 -4.69 -0.54 -14.34
C GLY A 111 -5.02 -1.48 -15.51
N ALA A 112 -4.20 -1.47 -16.56
CA ALA A 112 -4.35 -2.39 -17.69
C ALA A 112 -4.10 -3.85 -17.27
N ASP A 113 -3.06 -4.09 -16.47
CA ASP A 113 -2.78 -5.42 -15.92
C ASP A 113 -3.95 -5.90 -15.03
N LEU A 114 -4.43 -5.03 -14.13
CA LEU A 114 -5.56 -5.34 -13.23
C LEU A 114 -6.86 -5.61 -13.99
N ALA A 115 -7.19 -4.77 -14.97
CA ALA A 115 -8.39 -4.94 -15.79
C ALA A 115 -8.36 -6.26 -16.58
N ALA A 116 -7.19 -6.66 -17.09
CA ALA A 116 -7.00 -7.94 -17.78
C ALA A 116 -7.26 -9.14 -16.86
N LEU A 117 -7.01 -8.99 -15.56
CA LEU A 117 -7.29 -10.00 -14.53
C LEU A 117 -8.74 -9.95 -14.01
N GLY A 118 -9.59 -9.07 -14.54
CA GLY A 118 -10.98 -8.92 -14.10
C GLY A 118 -11.16 -8.12 -12.80
N VAL A 119 -10.10 -7.50 -12.28
CA VAL A 119 -10.17 -6.56 -11.16
C VAL A 119 -10.76 -5.23 -11.66
N ASN A 120 -11.63 -4.60 -10.86
CA ASN A 120 -12.29 -3.34 -11.23
C ASN A 120 -12.13 -2.22 -10.19
N VAL A 121 -11.54 -2.52 -9.04
CA VAL A 121 -11.16 -1.55 -8.00
C VAL A 121 -9.73 -1.82 -7.59
N ASP A 122 -8.94 -0.76 -7.45
CA ASP A 122 -7.62 -0.82 -6.82
C ASP A 122 -7.59 0.15 -5.64
N PHE A 123 -7.12 -0.34 -4.49
CA PHE A 123 -7.01 0.44 -3.26
C PHE A 123 -5.75 1.34 -3.26
N ALA A 124 -5.57 2.09 -4.35
CA ALA A 124 -4.45 2.98 -4.59
C ALA A 124 -4.91 4.27 -5.32
N PRO A 125 -4.20 5.40 -5.13
CA PRO A 125 -2.92 5.53 -4.42
C PRO A 125 -3.09 5.87 -2.93
N SER A 126 -2.02 5.72 -2.14
CA SER A 126 -1.90 6.49 -0.91
C SER A 126 -1.74 7.98 -1.25
N ALA A 127 -2.67 8.78 -0.75
CA ALA A 127 -2.71 10.24 -0.78
C ALA A 127 -2.19 10.84 0.54
N ASP A 128 -1.61 10.02 1.43
CA ASP A 128 -1.06 10.46 2.69
C ASP A 128 0.20 11.31 2.46
N VAL A 129 0.35 12.42 3.19
CA VAL A 129 1.57 13.25 3.17
C VAL A 129 2.48 12.79 4.29
N ASN A 130 3.60 12.13 3.97
CA ASN A 130 4.50 11.57 4.97
C ASN A 130 5.40 12.65 5.61
N SER A 131 4.79 13.61 6.31
CA SER A 131 5.47 14.71 7.00
C SER A 131 6.21 14.27 8.27
N ASN A 132 5.79 13.15 8.88
CA ASN A 132 6.54 12.52 9.96
C ASN A 132 7.55 11.50 9.37
N PRO A 133 8.87 11.77 9.38
CA PRO A 133 9.85 10.81 8.88
C PRO A 133 9.92 9.52 9.71
N ARG A 134 9.36 9.52 10.93
CA ARG A 134 9.27 8.34 11.81
C ARG A 134 7.94 7.59 11.67
N ASN A 135 7.08 7.95 10.71
CA ASN A 135 5.81 7.26 10.49
C ASN A 135 6.06 5.76 10.26
N PRO A 136 5.48 4.85 11.07
CA PRO A 136 5.75 3.42 10.99
C PRO A 136 5.11 2.73 9.77
N VAL A 137 4.04 3.30 9.21
CA VAL A 137 3.10 2.59 8.32
C VAL A 137 3.03 3.16 6.90
N ILE A 138 3.15 4.48 6.73
CA ILE A 138 3.08 5.14 5.41
C ILE A 138 4.46 5.12 4.74
N GLY A 139 5.42 5.92 5.22
CA GLY A 139 6.78 5.93 4.72
C GLY A 139 6.87 5.98 3.19
N LEU A 140 7.42 4.92 2.59
CA LEU A 140 7.60 4.77 1.14
C LEU A 140 6.31 4.65 0.32
N ARG A 141 5.17 4.43 0.98
CA ARG A 141 3.83 4.38 0.35
C ARG A 141 3.32 5.76 -0.03
N SER A 142 3.83 6.83 0.57
CA SER A 142 3.53 8.20 0.16
C SER A 142 4.41 8.62 -1.00
N PHE A 143 3.91 9.53 -1.85
CA PHE A 143 4.74 10.22 -2.83
C PHE A 143 5.78 11.17 -2.19
N GLY A 144 5.62 11.56 -0.93
CA GLY A 144 6.61 12.39 -0.24
C GLY A 144 6.08 13.15 0.97
N ALA A 145 6.87 14.11 1.45
CA ALA A 145 6.54 14.93 2.62
C ALA A 145 5.92 16.29 2.28
N ASP A 146 5.94 16.70 1.00
CA ASP A 146 5.36 17.96 0.53
C ASP A 146 3.91 17.74 0.02
N PRO A 147 2.89 18.39 0.62
CA PRO A 147 1.50 18.23 0.18
C PRO A 147 1.27 18.64 -1.28
N VAL A 148 2.03 19.58 -1.85
CA VAL A 148 1.88 19.99 -3.25
C VAL A 148 2.34 18.88 -4.19
N LEU A 149 3.51 18.29 -3.89
CA LEU A 149 4.06 17.13 -4.59
C LEU A 149 3.08 15.95 -4.53
N VAL A 150 2.63 15.59 -3.33
CA VAL A 150 1.70 14.46 -3.14
C VAL A 150 0.41 14.70 -3.92
N SER A 151 -0.16 15.90 -3.87
CA SER A 151 -1.39 16.24 -4.59
C SER A 151 -1.31 16.00 -6.10
N ARG A 152 -0.25 16.48 -6.76
CA ARG A 152 -0.12 16.33 -8.22
C ARG A 152 0.12 14.87 -8.65
N HIS A 153 0.84 14.09 -7.84
CA HIS A 153 1.06 12.67 -8.10
C HIS A 153 -0.18 11.82 -7.80
N THR A 154 -0.92 12.11 -6.73
CA THR A 154 -2.21 11.48 -6.43
C THR A 154 -3.18 11.68 -7.59
N ALA A 155 -3.33 12.91 -8.08
CA ALA A 155 -4.20 13.20 -9.22
C ALA A 155 -3.74 12.48 -10.51
N ALA A 156 -2.43 12.40 -10.77
CA ALA A 156 -1.87 11.66 -11.90
C ALA A 156 -2.15 10.16 -11.81
N TRP A 157 -1.96 9.55 -10.64
CA TRP A 157 -2.26 8.13 -10.43
C TRP A 157 -3.74 7.84 -10.64
N VAL A 158 -4.63 8.66 -10.06
CA VAL A 158 -6.09 8.53 -10.23
C VAL A 158 -6.47 8.52 -11.71
N ARG A 159 -5.99 9.51 -12.49
CA ARG A 159 -6.28 9.58 -13.92
C ARG A 159 -5.74 8.37 -14.68
N GLY A 160 -4.50 7.96 -14.41
CA GLY A 160 -3.85 6.84 -15.09
C GLY A 160 -4.59 5.53 -14.89
N LEU A 161 -4.88 5.18 -13.63
CA LEU A 161 -5.57 3.96 -13.26
C LEU A 161 -7.01 3.92 -13.82
N GLN A 162 -7.74 5.03 -13.69
CA GLN A 162 -9.12 5.14 -14.18
C GLN A 162 -9.21 5.12 -15.71
N ALA A 163 -8.21 5.63 -16.43
CA ALA A 163 -8.14 5.54 -17.89
C ALA A 163 -7.97 4.10 -18.40
N ALA A 164 -7.58 3.16 -17.54
CA ALA A 164 -7.53 1.73 -17.85
C ALA A 164 -8.81 0.97 -17.44
N GLY A 165 -9.83 1.65 -16.93
CA GLY A 165 -11.10 1.04 -16.52
C GLY A 165 -11.10 0.41 -15.13
N VAL A 166 -10.14 0.79 -14.28
CA VAL A 166 -10.06 0.37 -12.87
C VAL A 166 -10.30 1.59 -11.97
N ALA A 167 -11.21 1.47 -11.02
CA ALA A 167 -11.53 2.56 -10.09
C ALA A 167 -10.36 2.78 -9.12
N ALA A 168 -9.84 4.00 -9.09
CA ALA A 168 -8.86 4.42 -8.11
C ALA A 168 -9.53 4.69 -6.75
N CYS A 169 -8.78 4.44 -5.68
CA CYS A 169 -9.21 4.66 -4.31
C CYS A 169 -8.14 5.41 -3.52
N ALA A 170 -8.32 6.72 -3.34
CA ALA A 170 -7.38 7.53 -2.58
C ALA A 170 -7.49 7.22 -1.08
N LYS A 171 -6.35 7.00 -0.40
CA LYS A 171 -6.31 6.57 1.01
C LYS A 171 -5.15 7.22 1.80
N HIS A 172 -5.20 7.33 3.13
CA HIS A 172 -6.27 6.91 4.03
C HIS A 172 -6.91 8.17 4.63
N PHE A 173 -8.11 8.51 4.18
CA PHE A 173 -8.75 9.79 4.51
C PHE A 173 -8.99 9.95 6.02
N PRO A 174 -8.70 11.13 6.62
CA PRO A 174 -8.26 12.37 5.98
C PRO A 174 -6.73 12.57 5.91
N GLY A 175 -5.92 11.53 6.12
CA GLY A 175 -4.46 11.56 6.01
C GLY A 175 -3.78 10.92 7.23
N HIS A 176 -2.99 9.87 6.99
CA HIS A 176 -2.31 9.05 8.00
C HIS A 176 -0.80 9.35 8.10
N GLY A 177 -0.31 10.31 7.32
CA GLY A 177 1.14 10.54 7.16
C GLY A 177 1.85 11.22 8.35
N ASP A 178 1.12 11.84 9.29
CA ASP A 178 1.67 12.47 10.51
C ASP A 178 1.30 11.73 11.80
N THR A 179 1.22 10.40 11.74
CA THR A 179 0.96 9.56 12.91
C THR A 179 2.24 8.88 13.40
N GLY A 180 2.28 8.53 14.69
CA GLY A 180 3.40 7.83 15.33
C GLY A 180 3.08 6.41 15.78
N ILE A 181 1.85 5.96 15.59
CA ILE A 181 1.35 4.64 15.99
C ILE A 181 0.75 3.98 14.75
N ASP A 182 1.06 2.71 14.55
CA ASP A 182 0.42 1.91 13.52
C ASP A 182 -1.03 1.59 13.92
N SER A 183 -1.99 1.90 13.05
CA SER A 183 -3.42 1.61 13.27
C SER A 183 -3.74 0.12 13.38
N HIS A 184 -2.85 -0.76 12.94
CA HIS A 184 -2.96 -2.20 13.19
C HIS A 184 -2.83 -2.56 14.69
N HIS A 185 -2.14 -1.73 15.48
CA HIS A 185 -1.81 -2.03 16.88
C HIS A 185 -2.50 -1.12 17.91
N GLY A 186 -2.99 0.05 17.50
CA GLY A 186 -3.69 0.98 18.38
C GLY A 186 -4.35 2.12 17.61
N LEU A 187 -5.06 3.02 18.29
CA LEU A 187 -5.70 4.17 17.64
C LEU A 187 -4.71 5.35 17.52
N PRO A 188 -4.14 5.64 16.34
CA PRO A 188 -3.34 6.84 16.15
C PRO A 188 -4.20 8.10 16.28
N THR A 189 -3.60 9.16 16.80
CA THR A 189 -4.18 10.51 16.79
C THR A 189 -3.39 11.37 15.84
N LEU A 190 -4.08 12.08 14.95
CA LEU A 190 -3.49 13.11 14.09
C LEU A 190 -3.43 14.43 14.87
N PRO A 191 -2.24 14.95 15.22
CA PRO A 191 -2.10 16.16 16.01
C PRO A 191 -2.18 17.43 15.15
N ALA A 192 -3.17 17.52 14.27
CA ALA A 192 -3.33 18.64 13.33
C ALA A 192 -4.33 19.69 13.84
N SER A 193 -4.00 20.97 13.66
CA SER A 193 -5.00 22.05 13.75
C SER A 193 -5.96 21.99 12.54
N PRO A 194 -7.14 22.60 12.60
CA PRO A 194 -8.05 22.67 11.45
C PRO A 194 -7.40 23.28 10.19
N GLU A 195 -6.51 24.27 10.35
CA GLU A 195 -5.81 24.92 9.25
C GLU A 195 -4.77 23.98 8.64
N ARG A 196 -3.98 23.30 9.49
CA ARG A 196 -3.00 22.31 9.05
C ARG A 196 -3.67 21.18 8.28
N LEU A 197 -4.75 20.63 8.85
CA LEU A 197 -5.56 19.57 8.24
C LEU A 197 -5.98 19.95 6.82
N ARG A 198 -6.43 21.20 6.61
CA ARG A 198 -6.85 21.69 5.28
C ARG A 198 -5.70 21.92 4.30
N GLU A 199 -4.61 22.49 4.78
CA GLU A 199 -3.48 22.90 3.91
C GLU A 199 -2.57 21.73 3.55
N VAL A 200 -2.53 20.68 4.36
CA VAL A 200 -1.60 19.56 4.17
C VAL A 200 -2.30 18.23 4.01
N GLU A 201 -2.96 17.72 5.05
CA GLU A 201 -3.47 16.35 5.00
C GLU A 201 -4.63 16.18 4.00
N LEU A 202 -5.56 17.15 3.93
CA LEU A 202 -6.69 17.12 2.99
C LEU A 202 -6.32 17.54 1.56
N ARG A 203 -5.17 18.19 1.36
CA ARG A 203 -4.83 18.78 0.05
C ARG A 203 -4.73 17.72 -1.06
N PRO A 204 -4.06 16.57 -0.86
CA PRO A 204 -4.07 15.50 -1.86
C PRO A 204 -5.45 14.89 -2.11
N PHE A 205 -6.32 14.81 -1.09
CA PHE A 205 -7.68 14.31 -1.27
C PHE A 205 -8.54 15.28 -2.08
N ARG A 206 -8.37 16.60 -1.91
CA ARG A 206 -9.01 17.59 -2.80
C ARG A 206 -8.56 17.40 -4.25
N ALA A 207 -7.25 17.23 -4.47
CA ALA A 207 -6.72 16.94 -5.80
C ALA A 207 -7.24 15.61 -6.39
N ALA A 208 -7.47 14.59 -5.55
CA ALA A 208 -8.10 13.34 -5.98
C ALA A 208 -9.56 13.55 -6.40
N VAL A 209 -10.35 14.32 -5.63
CA VAL A 209 -11.74 14.66 -5.96
C VAL A 209 -11.80 15.49 -7.26
N GLU A 210 -10.93 16.47 -7.43
CA GLU A 210 -10.80 17.26 -8.66
C GLU A 210 -10.39 16.41 -9.87
N ALA A 211 -9.64 15.32 -9.64
CA ALA A 211 -9.30 14.32 -10.64
C ALA A 211 -10.40 13.27 -10.87
N ASP A 212 -11.59 13.46 -10.29
CA ASP A 212 -12.76 12.57 -10.40
C ASP A 212 -12.47 11.15 -9.90
N VAL A 213 -11.77 11.05 -8.76
CA VAL A 213 -11.53 9.77 -8.08
C VAL A 213 -12.86 9.05 -7.79
N ARG A 214 -12.93 7.75 -8.06
CA ARG A 214 -14.16 6.97 -7.86
C ARG A 214 -14.37 6.50 -6.44
N MET A 215 -13.29 6.28 -5.70
CA MET A 215 -13.35 5.79 -4.32
C MET A 215 -12.43 6.57 -3.39
N ILE A 216 -12.82 6.65 -2.12
CA ILE A 216 -11.96 7.12 -1.03
C ILE A 216 -12.03 6.11 0.10
N MET A 217 -10.85 5.66 0.56
CA MET A 217 -10.74 4.78 1.72
C MET A 217 -10.44 5.60 2.98
N THR A 218 -11.20 5.35 4.05
CA THR A 218 -11.07 6.06 5.33
C THR A 218 -9.99 5.43 6.19
N GLY A 219 -9.13 6.20 6.84
CA GLY A 219 -8.18 5.68 7.83
C GLY A 219 -8.78 5.52 9.23
N HIS A 220 -8.24 4.57 10.01
CA HIS A 220 -8.60 4.38 11.41
C HIS A 220 -7.74 5.25 12.33
N LEU A 221 -8.00 6.55 12.35
CA LEU A 221 -7.30 7.52 13.18
C LEU A 221 -8.24 8.53 13.82
N LEU A 222 -7.89 9.02 15.00
CA LEU A 222 -8.59 10.11 15.66
C LEU A 222 -8.14 11.45 15.07
N VAL A 223 -9.10 12.27 14.65
CA VAL A 223 -8.86 13.60 14.10
C VAL A 223 -9.54 14.60 15.01
N ALA A 224 -8.85 14.96 16.11
CA ALA A 224 -9.44 15.74 17.19
C ALA A 224 -10.01 17.11 16.75
N ALA A 225 -9.43 17.69 15.70
CA ALA A 225 -9.92 18.92 15.08
C ALA A 225 -11.33 18.80 14.46
N CYS A 226 -11.75 17.58 14.09
CA CYS A 226 -13.07 17.30 13.52
C CYS A 226 -13.98 16.61 14.54
N ASP A 227 -13.47 15.56 15.18
CA ASP A 227 -14.19 14.75 16.14
C ASP A 227 -13.21 14.13 17.16
N PRO A 228 -13.21 14.62 18.42
CA PRO A 228 -12.32 14.10 19.46
C PRO A 228 -12.82 12.79 20.08
N GLY A 229 -14.05 12.35 19.77
CA GLY A 229 -14.66 11.17 20.38
C GLY A 229 -14.62 9.91 19.51
N MET A 230 -14.55 10.07 18.19
CA MET A 230 -14.68 8.99 17.23
C MET A 230 -13.55 8.98 16.19
N PRO A 231 -12.97 7.79 15.88
CA PRO A 231 -12.07 7.65 14.73
C PRO A 231 -12.74 8.10 13.43
N ALA A 232 -11.96 8.60 12.47
CA ALA A 232 -12.43 9.14 11.19
C ALA A 232 -13.41 8.19 10.47
N THR A 233 -13.10 6.88 10.40
CA THR A 233 -13.98 5.85 9.83
C THR A 233 -15.36 5.76 10.47
N LEU A 234 -15.49 6.12 11.75
CA LEU A 234 -16.73 6.00 12.51
C LEU A 234 -17.38 7.37 12.79
N SER A 235 -16.79 8.46 12.30
CA SER A 235 -17.25 9.82 12.56
C SER A 235 -18.07 10.36 11.41
N ARG A 236 -19.35 10.66 11.69
CA ARG A 236 -20.22 11.37 10.73
C ARG A 236 -19.69 12.76 10.39
N ALA A 237 -19.06 13.44 11.34
CA ALA A 237 -18.45 14.75 11.10
C ALA A 237 -17.33 14.67 10.05
N VAL A 238 -16.58 13.57 10.02
CA VAL A 238 -15.50 13.35 9.05
C VAL A 238 -16.04 12.80 7.73
N LEU A 239 -16.80 11.70 7.73
CA LEU A 239 -17.21 11.04 6.48
C LEU A 239 -18.36 11.75 5.75
N THR A 240 -19.31 12.31 6.49
CA THR A 240 -20.41 13.07 5.87
C THR A 240 -20.05 14.55 5.82
N GLY A 241 -19.79 15.18 6.98
CA GLY A 241 -19.58 16.63 7.07
C GLY A 241 -18.37 17.11 6.27
N LEU A 242 -17.19 16.56 6.53
CA LEU A 242 -15.96 17.00 5.86
C LEU A 242 -15.87 16.46 4.43
N LEU A 243 -16.03 15.14 4.24
CA LEU A 243 -15.78 14.53 2.93
C LEU A 243 -16.92 14.75 1.93
N ARG A 244 -18.18 14.50 2.30
CA ARG A 244 -19.30 14.64 1.36
C ARG A 244 -19.78 16.08 1.26
N ASP A 245 -19.99 16.75 2.38
CA ASP A 245 -20.62 18.07 2.39
C ASP A 245 -19.61 19.20 2.07
N GLU A 246 -18.46 19.27 2.77
CA GLU A 246 -17.45 20.33 2.55
C GLU A 246 -16.63 20.07 1.26
N MET A 247 -16.18 18.84 1.01
CA MET A 247 -15.36 18.51 -0.16
C MET A 247 -16.17 18.08 -1.40
N GLY A 248 -17.48 17.88 -1.28
CA GLY A 248 -18.35 17.56 -2.42
C GLY A 248 -18.14 16.15 -3.01
N PHE A 249 -17.57 15.21 -2.26
CA PHE A 249 -17.29 13.87 -2.79
C PHE A 249 -18.57 13.03 -2.97
N GLY A 250 -18.92 12.76 -4.23
CA GLY A 250 -20.09 11.97 -4.62
C GLY A 250 -19.84 10.47 -4.81
N GLY A 251 -18.58 10.02 -4.78
CA GLY A 251 -18.20 8.62 -5.03
C GLY A 251 -18.42 7.69 -3.85
N VAL A 252 -17.84 6.49 -3.95
CA VAL A 252 -17.95 5.42 -2.95
C VAL A 252 -16.93 5.66 -1.84
N VAL A 253 -17.40 5.67 -0.59
CA VAL A 253 -16.53 5.69 0.60
C VAL A 253 -16.37 4.25 1.10
N VAL A 254 -15.15 3.75 1.18
CA VAL A 254 -14.86 2.40 1.72
C VAL A 254 -14.08 2.52 3.02
N THR A 255 -14.32 1.63 3.98
CA THR A 255 -13.49 1.58 5.18
C THR A 255 -12.09 1.03 4.85
N ASP A 256 -11.07 1.40 5.62
CA ASP A 256 -9.89 0.54 5.78
C ASP A 256 -10.33 -0.80 6.44
N ALA A 257 -9.44 -1.77 6.55
CA ALA A 257 -9.78 -3.10 7.06
C ALA A 257 -10.41 -3.02 8.46
N ILE A 258 -11.73 -3.23 8.54
CA ILE A 258 -12.53 -2.90 9.73
C ILE A 258 -12.18 -3.73 10.97
N GLU A 259 -11.40 -4.79 10.76
CA GLU A 259 -10.90 -5.74 11.74
C GLU A 259 -9.77 -5.16 12.60
N MET A 260 -9.12 -4.10 12.11
CA MET A 260 -7.97 -3.48 12.77
C MET A 260 -8.33 -2.98 14.18
N ALA A 261 -7.37 -3.16 15.10
CA ALA A 261 -7.55 -2.91 16.53
C ALA A 261 -8.00 -1.47 16.85
N ALA A 262 -7.61 -0.49 16.04
CA ALA A 262 -7.99 0.93 16.18
C ALA A 262 -9.50 1.17 16.25
N VAL A 263 -10.32 0.29 15.64
CA VAL A 263 -11.78 0.38 15.65
C VAL A 263 -12.43 -0.87 16.26
N ALA A 264 -12.06 -2.07 15.79
CA ALA A 264 -12.68 -3.32 16.25
C ALA A 264 -12.40 -3.60 17.73
N GLY A 265 -11.23 -3.18 18.24
CA GLY A 265 -10.86 -3.40 19.65
C GLY A 265 -11.83 -2.74 20.65
N ARG A 266 -12.41 -1.58 20.28
CA ARG A 266 -13.37 -0.86 21.14
C ARG A 266 -14.83 -1.23 20.86
N TYR A 267 -15.18 -1.48 19.60
CA TYR A 267 -16.59 -1.59 19.18
C TYR A 267 -17.01 -2.99 18.73
N GLY A 268 -16.06 -3.94 18.67
CA GLY A 268 -16.23 -5.20 17.96
C GLY A 268 -16.34 -4.99 16.45
N ILE A 269 -16.09 -6.03 15.66
CA ILE A 269 -16.09 -5.95 14.19
C ILE A 269 -17.46 -5.55 13.63
N GLY A 270 -18.55 -6.15 14.12
CA GLY A 270 -19.92 -5.83 13.69
C GLY A 270 -20.36 -4.43 14.12
N GLY A 271 -20.05 -4.03 15.36
CA GLY A 271 -20.38 -2.70 15.88
C GLY A 271 -19.60 -1.58 15.19
N ALA A 272 -18.31 -1.80 14.88
CA ALA A 272 -17.52 -0.88 14.07
C ALA A 272 -18.09 -0.74 12.65
N SER A 273 -18.44 -1.87 12.01
CA SER A 273 -19.02 -1.89 10.67
C SER A 273 -20.33 -1.09 10.60
N ALA A 274 -21.27 -1.35 11.51
CA ALA A 274 -22.55 -0.62 11.55
C ALA A 274 -22.36 0.89 11.76
N ARG A 275 -21.41 1.29 12.61
CA ARG A 275 -21.08 2.70 12.85
C ARG A 275 -20.43 3.36 11.63
N ALA A 276 -19.55 2.66 10.92
CA ALA A 276 -18.93 3.18 9.71
C ALA A 276 -19.99 3.48 8.63
N VAL A 277 -20.93 2.55 8.43
CA VAL A 277 -22.04 2.75 7.47
C VAL A 277 -22.94 3.92 7.88
N ALA A 278 -23.28 4.02 9.17
CA ALA A 278 -24.06 5.13 9.72
C ALA A 278 -23.33 6.49 9.62
N ALA A 279 -22.00 6.49 9.70
CA ALA A 279 -21.16 7.67 9.55
C ALA A 279 -21.06 8.15 8.10
N GLY A 280 -21.17 7.25 7.12
CA GLY A 280 -21.18 7.59 5.69
C GLY A 280 -20.37 6.66 4.78
N ALA A 281 -19.79 5.57 5.30
CA ALA A 281 -19.13 4.55 4.47
C ALA A 281 -20.17 3.74 3.68
N ASP A 282 -19.92 3.52 2.39
CA ASP A 282 -20.78 2.74 1.49
C ASP A 282 -20.36 1.26 1.42
N LEU A 283 -19.09 0.98 1.61
CA LEU A 283 -18.53 -0.37 1.65
C LEU A 283 -17.68 -0.59 2.91
N VAL A 284 -17.80 -1.77 3.49
CA VAL A 284 -16.99 -2.24 4.62
C VAL A 284 -15.98 -3.25 4.11
N CYS A 285 -14.70 -2.90 4.17
CA CYS A 285 -13.60 -3.79 3.82
C CYS A 285 -13.31 -4.74 4.99
N VAL A 286 -13.35 -6.04 4.72
CA VAL A 286 -13.17 -7.13 5.71
C VAL A 286 -12.19 -8.15 5.12
N GLY A 287 -11.51 -8.93 5.94
CA GLY A 287 -10.75 -10.09 5.49
C GLY A 287 -9.27 -9.85 5.25
N GLY A 288 -8.66 -8.85 5.88
CA GLY A 288 -7.21 -8.83 6.00
C GLY A 288 -6.73 -10.01 6.85
N GLU A 289 -7.29 -10.14 8.05
CA GLU A 289 -6.98 -11.17 9.04
C GLU A 289 -8.11 -12.20 9.20
N HIS A 290 -9.38 -11.83 8.93
CA HIS A 290 -10.53 -12.71 9.12
C HIS A 290 -11.35 -12.95 7.84
N ALA A 291 -11.10 -14.08 7.17
CA ALA A 291 -11.67 -14.43 5.86
C ALA A 291 -12.81 -15.48 5.91
N GLY A 292 -13.40 -15.71 7.09
CA GLY A 292 -14.43 -16.73 7.33
C GLY A 292 -15.86 -16.26 7.04
N GLU A 293 -16.75 -17.19 6.66
CA GLU A 293 -18.18 -16.90 6.46
C GLU A 293 -18.84 -16.40 7.75
N ASP A 294 -18.46 -16.95 8.89
CA ASP A 294 -18.98 -16.60 10.22
C ASP A 294 -18.80 -15.12 10.55
N VAL A 295 -17.66 -14.54 10.14
CA VAL A 295 -17.34 -13.12 10.32
C VAL A 295 -18.27 -12.26 9.47
N VAL A 296 -18.45 -12.63 8.20
CA VAL A 296 -19.36 -11.92 7.28
C VAL A 296 -20.81 -11.99 7.79
N VAL A 297 -21.24 -13.15 8.28
CA VAL A 297 -22.56 -13.35 8.90
C VAL A 297 -22.71 -12.42 10.11
N ALA A 298 -21.74 -12.39 11.01
CA ALA A 298 -21.79 -11.58 12.23
C ALA A 298 -21.89 -10.08 11.91
N ILE A 299 -21.10 -9.60 10.94
CA ILE A 299 -21.15 -8.19 10.51
C ILE A 299 -22.51 -7.86 9.90
N ARG A 300 -23.00 -8.69 8.98
CA ARG A 300 -24.30 -8.51 8.34
C ARG A 300 -25.44 -8.41 9.36
N GLU A 301 -25.44 -9.31 10.33
CA GLU A 301 -26.46 -9.33 11.39
C GLU A 301 -26.37 -8.06 12.26
N ALA A 302 -25.17 -7.62 12.62
CA ALA A 302 -24.98 -6.38 13.37
C ALA A 302 -25.42 -5.13 12.59
N VAL A 303 -25.18 -5.09 11.28
CA VAL A 303 -25.66 -3.99 10.41
C VAL A 303 -27.19 -3.98 10.36
N ALA A 304 -27.83 -5.16 10.22
CA ALA A 304 -29.28 -5.26 10.25
C ALA A 304 -29.86 -4.87 11.61
N ASP A 305 -29.25 -5.31 12.72
CA ASP A 305 -29.66 -4.92 14.07
C ASP A 305 -29.60 -3.41 14.27
N ALA A 306 -28.51 -2.78 13.83
CA ALA A 306 -28.35 -1.32 13.90
C ALA A 306 -29.49 -0.58 13.17
N VAL A 307 -30.05 -1.14 12.09
CA VAL A 307 -31.27 -0.59 11.47
C VAL A 307 -32.49 -0.77 12.35
N THR A 308 -32.69 -1.98 12.90
CA THR A 308 -33.84 -2.26 13.75
C THR A 308 -33.83 -1.49 15.09
N GLU A 309 -32.65 -1.07 15.53
CA GLU A 309 -32.39 -0.31 16.75
C GLU A 309 -32.35 1.21 16.50
N GLY A 310 -32.38 1.65 15.24
CA GLY A 310 -32.42 3.06 14.85
C GLY A 310 -31.06 3.78 14.84
N LEU A 311 -29.95 3.05 14.95
CA LEU A 311 -28.60 3.60 14.75
C LEU A 311 -28.32 3.88 13.27
N LEU A 312 -28.87 3.05 12.38
CA LEU A 312 -28.73 3.11 10.93
C LEU A 312 -30.12 3.17 10.29
N THR A 313 -30.26 3.82 9.14
CA THR A 313 -31.52 3.79 8.38
C THR A 313 -31.41 2.81 7.21
N GLU A 314 -32.53 2.20 6.81
CA GLU A 314 -32.58 1.36 5.61
C GLU A 314 -32.21 2.16 4.35
N GLU A 315 -32.69 3.41 4.25
CA GLU A 315 -32.34 4.36 3.18
C GLU A 315 -30.83 4.56 3.05
N ARG A 316 -30.07 4.54 4.16
CA ARG A 316 -28.62 4.66 4.11
C ARG A 316 -27.96 3.46 3.43
N LEU A 317 -28.47 2.25 3.66
CA LEU A 317 -28.00 1.03 2.97
C LEU A 317 -28.38 1.07 1.48
N THR A 318 -29.60 1.49 1.16
CA THR A 318 -30.04 1.64 -0.24
C THR A 318 -29.17 2.65 -1.01
N ASP A 319 -28.85 3.79 -0.38
CA ASP A 319 -27.98 4.81 -0.96
C ASP A 319 -26.54 4.30 -1.17
N ALA A 320 -26.00 3.52 -0.22
CA ALA A 320 -24.71 2.85 -0.38
C ALA A 320 -24.72 1.87 -1.55
N ALA A 321 -25.72 0.99 -1.63
CA ALA A 321 -25.88 0.03 -2.71
C ALA A 321 -25.99 0.71 -4.09
N ARG A 322 -26.71 1.84 -4.17
CA ARG A 322 -26.82 2.64 -5.40
C ARG A 322 -25.45 3.17 -5.85
N ARG A 323 -24.65 3.76 -4.95
CA ARG A 323 -23.31 4.25 -5.29
C ARG A 323 -22.39 3.11 -5.75
N THR A 324 -22.47 1.94 -5.11
CA THR A 324 -21.72 0.75 -5.52
C THR A 324 -22.11 0.28 -6.92
N ALA A 325 -23.41 0.30 -7.26
CA ALA A 325 -23.87 -0.03 -8.61
C ALA A 325 -23.41 1.02 -9.66
N GLU A 326 -23.39 2.31 -9.31
CA GLU A 326 -22.86 3.37 -10.17
C GLU A 326 -21.36 3.21 -10.42
N LEU A 327 -20.60 2.80 -9.40
CA LEU A 327 -19.18 2.48 -9.50
C LEU A 327 -18.92 1.34 -10.49
N THR A 328 -19.65 0.23 -10.38
CA THR A 328 -19.42 -0.96 -11.21
C THR A 328 -19.90 -0.74 -12.65
N ALA A 329 -20.98 0.02 -12.85
CA ALA A 329 -21.42 0.49 -14.16
C ALA A 329 -20.40 1.42 -14.82
N TRP A 330 -19.82 2.36 -14.05
CA TRP A 330 -18.73 3.21 -14.53
C TRP A 330 -17.53 2.36 -14.97
N ALA A 331 -17.11 1.39 -14.16
CA ALA A 331 -15.94 0.57 -14.45
C ALA A 331 -16.14 -0.26 -15.72
N GLU A 332 -17.34 -0.81 -15.93
CA GLU A 332 -17.67 -1.53 -17.17
C GLU A 332 -17.63 -0.62 -18.39
N ALA A 333 -18.22 0.58 -18.32
CA ALA A 333 -18.16 1.54 -19.41
C ALA A 333 -16.71 1.96 -19.71
N ALA A 334 -15.92 2.28 -18.69
CA ALA A 334 -14.54 2.72 -18.82
C ALA A 334 -13.62 1.64 -19.43
N ARG A 335 -13.85 0.36 -19.11
CA ARG A 335 -13.12 -0.77 -19.71
C ARG A 335 -13.25 -0.81 -21.24
N THR A 336 -14.40 -0.44 -21.80
CA THR A 336 -14.62 -0.47 -23.27
C THR A 336 -13.76 0.55 -24.03
N THR A 337 -13.31 1.61 -23.35
CA THR A 337 -12.48 2.68 -23.91
C THR A 337 -11.07 2.69 -23.32
N ALA A 338 -10.68 1.62 -22.62
CA ALA A 338 -9.43 1.56 -21.90
C ALA A 338 -8.23 1.66 -22.85
N VAL A 339 -7.23 2.45 -22.44
CA VAL A 339 -6.00 2.64 -23.20
C VAL A 339 -4.92 1.70 -22.65
N PRO A 340 -4.23 0.91 -23.50
CA PRO A 340 -3.13 0.06 -23.06
C PRO A 340 -2.01 0.89 -22.40
N GLY A 341 -1.49 0.42 -21.28
CA GLY A 341 -0.33 1.04 -20.64
C GLY A 341 1.01 0.49 -21.14
N ARG A 342 2.10 1.09 -20.65
CA ARG A 342 3.48 0.73 -21.01
C ARG A 342 4.24 0.21 -19.78
N SER A 343 5.15 -0.74 -19.98
CA SER A 343 6.06 -1.16 -18.90
C SER A 343 7.22 -0.17 -18.78
N LEU A 344 7.11 0.74 -17.80
CA LEU A 344 8.10 1.80 -17.55
C LEU A 344 8.75 1.70 -16.16
N GLY A 345 8.50 0.61 -15.43
CA GLY A 345 8.93 0.47 -14.03
C GLY A 345 10.45 0.57 -13.84
N LEU A 346 11.25 -0.15 -14.63
CA LEU A 346 12.71 -0.05 -14.54
C LEU A 346 13.23 1.32 -14.99
N VAL A 347 12.59 1.97 -15.96
CA VAL A 347 12.95 3.34 -16.38
C VAL A 347 12.74 4.33 -15.22
N ALA A 348 11.60 4.22 -14.54
CA ALA A 348 11.30 5.03 -13.38
C ALA A 348 12.25 4.76 -12.21
N ALA A 349 12.54 3.48 -11.92
CA ALA A 349 13.48 3.10 -10.88
C ALA A 349 14.88 3.69 -11.13
N ARG A 350 15.40 3.58 -12.36
CA ARG A 350 16.70 4.19 -12.74
C ARG A 350 16.72 5.71 -12.52
N ARG A 351 15.63 6.42 -12.85
CA ARG A 351 15.49 7.87 -12.64
C ARG A 351 15.35 8.25 -11.16
N ALA A 352 14.89 7.34 -10.31
CA ALA A 352 14.70 7.57 -8.88
C ALA A 352 15.99 7.38 -8.06
N VAL A 353 17.00 6.69 -8.60
CA VAL A 353 18.26 6.45 -7.88
C VAL A 353 19.01 7.77 -7.68
N ARG A 354 19.46 8.02 -6.44
CA ARG A 354 20.37 9.11 -6.10
C ARG A 354 21.68 8.55 -5.58
N VAL A 355 22.81 9.09 -6.04
CA VAL A 355 24.14 8.57 -5.67
C VAL A 355 25.00 9.67 -5.07
N THR A 356 25.41 9.50 -3.83
CA THR A 356 26.39 10.37 -3.16
C THR A 356 27.74 9.67 -3.13
N ARG A 357 28.70 10.14 -3.93
CA ARG A 357 30.04 9.54 -4.05
C ARG A 357 31.06 10.33 -3.23
N ARG A 358 31.85 9.62 -2.41
CA ARG A 358 33.05 10.15 -1.74
C ARG A 358 34.31 9.61 -2.38
N ARG A 359 34.44 8.29 -2.46
CA ARG A 359 35.55 7.56 -3.10
C ARG A 359 35.07 6.16 -3.48
N TRP A 360 34.33 6.03 -4.58
CA TRP A 360 34.01 4.71 -5.13
C TRP A 360 34.61 4.59 -6.52
N ASP A 361 35.76 3.93 -6.57
CA ASP A 361 36.27 3.40 -7.81
C ASP A 361 35.56 2.06 -8.02
N VAL A 362 34.74 1.96 -9.08
CA VAL A 362 34.15 0.67 -9.48
C VAL A 362 35.30 -0.34 -9.54
N PRO A 363 35.23 -1.47 -8.80
CA PRO A 363 36.35 -2.39 -8.68
C PRO A 363 36.89 -2.76 -10.07
N PRO A 364 38.15 -2.44 -10.39
CA PRO A 364 38.71 -2.78 -11.69
C PRO A 364 38.69 -4.30 -11.88
N GLY A 365 38.20 -4.76 -13.04
CA GLY A 365 38.29 -6.17 -13.45
C GLY A 365 37.16 -7.10 -13.02
N GLY A 366 35.98 -6.58 -12.61
CA GLY A 366 34.80 -7.42 -12.40
C GLY A 366 34.87 -8.33 -11.16
N VAL A 367 35.62 -7.94 -10.13
CA VAL A 367 35.69 -8.67 -8.86
C VAL A 367 34.31 -8.70 -8.22
N ALA A 368 33.81 -9.90 -7.98
CA ALA A 368 32.47 -10.09 -7.45
C ALA A 368 32.32 -9.55 -6.01
N PRO A 369 31.38 -8.62 -5.75
CA PRO A 369 31.16 -8.09 -4.42
C PRO A 369 30.63 -9.14 -3.44
N TYR A 370 30.87 -8.90 -2.16
CA TYR A 370 30.15 -9.55 -1.07
C TYR A 370 29.08 -8.58 -0.56
N VAL A 371 27.83 -9.06 -0.48
CA VAL A 371 26.67 -8.26 -0.09
C VAL A 371 26.23 -8.66 1.31
N VAL A 372 26.10 -7.69 2.20
CA VAL A 372 25.49 -7.84 3.53
C VAL A 372 24.15 -7.13 3.52
N GLU A 373 23.06 -7.88 3.62
CA GLU A 373 21.70 -7.34 3.72
C GLU A 373 21.25 -7.36 5.18
N LEU A 374 20.95 -6.19 5.75
CA LEU A 374 20.39 -6.06 7.10
C LEU A 374 18.88 -5.90 6.99
N ALA A 375 18.13 -6.93 7.37
CA ALA A 375 16.71 -7.06 7.07
C ALA A 375 15.83 -6.67 8.27
N PRO A 376 15.08 -5.55 8.21
CA PRO A 376 14.12 -5.20 9.26
C PRO A 376 12.87 -6.07 9.19
N VAL A 377 12.12 -6.11 10.29
CA VAL A 377 10.74 -6.58 10.30
C VAL A 377 9.87 -5.56 9.57
N MET A 378 9.11 -6.03 8.57
CA MET A 378 8.21 -5.19 7.78
C MET A 378 6.84 -5.07 8.45
N ASN A 379 6.11 -3.96 8.19
CA ASN A 379 4.75 -3.79 8.68
C ASN A 379 3.74 -4.68 7.93
N LEU A 380 2.53 -4.82 8.47
CA LEU A 380 1.49 -5.74 7.98
C LEU A 380 0.93 -5.39 6.59
N ALA A 381 1.16 -4.18 6.08
CA ALA A 381 0.75 -3.83 4.72
C ALA A 381 1.61 -4.55 3.67
N ILE A 382 2.83 -4.95 4.02
CA ILE A 382 3.82 -5.55 3.12
C ILE A 382 3.81 -7.07 3.31
N ASP A 383 3.72 -7.82 2.22
CA ASP A 383 3.78 -9.27 2.30
C ASP A 383 5.18 -9.71 2.75
N ARG A 384 5.24 -10.45 3.87
CA ARG A 384 6.47 -10.89 4.55
C ARG A 384 7.41 -11.71 3.67
N HIS A 385 6.91 -12.30 2.59
CA HIS A 385 7.69 -13.12 1.67
C HIS A 385 8.14 -12.37 0.41
N THR A 386 7.83 -11.08 0.30
CA THR A 386 8.21 -10.28 -0.88
C THR A 386 9.73 -10.20 -1.01
N PRO A 387 10.32 -10.69 -2.11
CA PRO A 387 11.76 -10.64 -2.30
C PRO A 387 12.19 -9.19 -2.55
N TRP A 388 13.30 -8.80 -1.91
CA TRP A 388 13.96 -7.52 -2.10
C TRP A 388 15.45 -7.65 -1.86
N GLY A 389 16.20 -6.67 -2.33
CA GLY A 389 17.66 -6.60 -2.18
C GLY A 389 18.35 -6.30 -3.51
N VAL A 390 19.66 -6.25 -3.47
CA VAL A 390 20.50 -6.09 -4.68
C VAL A 390 21.27 -7.35 -5.02
N GLY A 391 21.27 -8.36 -4.15
CA GLY A 391 22.06 -9.57 -4.31
C GLY A 391 21.81 -10.32 -5.62
N GLU A 392 20.55 -10.66 -5.90
CA GLU A 392 20.14 -11.37 -7.13
C GLU A 392 20.46 -10.59 -8.42
N PRO A 393 20.04 -9.31 -8.57
CA PRO A 393 20.35 -8.56 -9.77
C PRO A 393 21.86 -8.29 -9.93
N LEU A 394 22.58 -8.08 -8.83
CA LEU A 394 24.03 -7.87 -8.88
C LEU A 394 24.79 -9.15 -9.24
N ALA A 395 24.33 -10.32 -8.79
CA ALA A 395 24.93 -11.61 -9.17
C ALA A 395 24.77 -11.93 -10.66
N LYS A 396 23.70 -11.45 -11.31
CA LYS A 396 23.54 -11.54 -12.77
C LYS A 396 24.53 -10.67 -13.53
N LEU A 397 24.83 -9.47 -13.01
CA LEU A 397 25.76 -8.53 -13.63
C LEU A 397 27.23 -8.85 -13.32
N LEU A 398 27.50 -9.34 -12.11
CA LEU A 398 28.82 -9.68 -11.58
C LEU A 398 28.78 -11.11 -11.00
N PRO A 399 28.95 -12.14 -11.85
CA PRO A 399 28.94 -13.55 -11.43
C PRO A 399 29.95 -13.83 -10.31
N GLY A 400 29.53 -14.60 -9.30
CA GLY A 400 30.30 -14.86 -8.08
C GLY A 400 29.93 -13.95 -6.91
N THR A 401 29.02 -12.99 -7.11
CA THR A 401 28.46 -12.19 -6.01
C THR A 401 27.79 -13.12 -5.01
N SER A 402 28.10 -12.95 -3.73
CA SER A 402 27.51 -13.75 -2.66
C SER A 402 26.87 -12.84 -1.62
N VAL A 403 25.77 -13.29 -1.03
CA VAL A 403 24.92 -12.50 -0.13
C VAL A 403 24.87 -13.19 1.23
N ALA A 404 25.04 -12.42 2.30
CA ALA A 404 24.65 -12.80 3.64
C ALA A 404 23.55 -11.85 4.11
N ARG A 405 22.49 -12.43 4.69
CA ARG A 405 21.34 -11.68 5.19
C ARG A 405 21.26 -11.89 6.70
N PHE A 406 21.07 -10.81 7.43
CA PHE A 406 20.97 -10.81 8.88
C PHE A 406 19.67 -10.16 9.32
N GLU A 407 18.91 -10.87 10.14
CA GLU A 407 17.83 -10.31 10.94
C GLU A 407 18.38 -9.85 12.31
N GLU A 408 17.54 -9.21 13.14
CA GLU A 408 17.97 -8.65 14.43
C GLU A 408 18.52 -9.74 15.37
N ASP A 409 17.87 -10.90 15.42
CA ASP A 409 18.27 -12.02 16.26
C ASP A 409 19.61 -12.62 15.78
N ASP A 410 19.79 -12.78 14.47
CA ASP A 410 21.06 -13.25 13.87
C ASP A 410 22.20 -12.30 14.24
N TRP A 411 21.98 -10.99 14.06
CA TRP A 411 22.98 -9.97 14.33
C TRP A 411 23.34 -9.90 15.82
N THR A 412 22.33 -10.02 16.68
CA THR A 412 22.51 -10.00 18.13
C THR A 412 23.25 -11.24 18.63
N ALA A 413 22.96 -12.42 18.05
CA ALA A 413 23.61 -13.68 18.41
C ALA A 413 25.12 -13.69 18.13
N LEU A 414 25.58 -12.96 17.10
CA LEU A 414 27.01 -12.79 16.83
C LEU A 414 27.74 -11.93 17.87
N GLY A 415 27.00 -11.17 18.69
CA GLY A 415 27.56 -10.42 19.81
C GLY A 415 28.55 -9.31 19.38
N PRO A 416 29.54 -8.96 20.23
CA PRO A 416 30.47 -7.87 19.95
C PRO A 416 31.35 -8.08 18.70
N ALA A 417 31.57 -9.33 18.28
CA ALA A 417 32.37 -9.68 17.11
C ALA A 417 31.59 -9.69 15.78
N ALA A 418 30.28 -9.39 15.81
CA ALA A 418 29.36 -9.49 14.67
C ALA A 418 29.89 -8.89 13.37
N ALA A 419 30.46 -7.68 13.42
CA ALA A 419 31.01 -7.06 12.23
C ALA A 419 32.23 -7.82 11.69
N GLY A 420 33.11 -8.32 12.55
CA GLY A 420 34.27 -9.12 12.12
C GLY A 420 33.83 -10.42 11.45
N ASP A 421 32.95 -11.16 12.09
CA ASP A 421 32.46 -12.45 11.61
C ASP A 421 31.64 -12.31 10.31
N ALA A 422 30.76 -11.31 10.24
CA ALA A 422 29.97 -11.00 9.04
C ALA A 422 30.86 -10.61 7.85
N LEU A 423 32.05 -10.06 8.10
CA LEU A 423 32.98 -9.58 7.07
C LEU A 423 34.04 -10.59 6.64
N VAL A 424 34.16 -11.75 7.29
CA VAL A 424 35.13 -12.80 6.88
C VAL A 424 35.00 -13.14 5.39
N PRO A 425 33.79 -13.33 4.81
CA PRO A 425 33.65 -13.64 3.38
C PRO A 425 33.94 -12.45 2.45
N ALA A 426 34.08 -11.24 2.99
CA ALA A 426 34.38 -10.01 2.26
C ALA A 426 35.90 -9.79 2.04
N ALA A 427 36.76 -10.68 2.56
CA ALA A 427 38.21 -10.56 2.45
C ALA A 427 38.65 -10.51 0.98
N GLY A 428 39.34 -9.43 0.60
CA GLY A 428 39.80 -9.20 -0.79
C GLY A 428 38.69 -8.86 -1.78
N ARG A 429 37.46 -8.59 -1.30
CA ARG A 429 36.29 -8.30 -2.14
C ARG A 429 35.70 -6.92 -1.82
N PRO A 430 35.08 -6.26 -2.81
CA PRO A 430 34.22 -5.10 -2.56
C PRO A 430 33.08 -5.48 -1.61
N LEU A 431 32.77 -4.60 -0.67
CA LEU A 431 31.65 -4.78 0.26
C LEU A 431 30.48 -3.88 -0.16
N VAL A 432 29.29 -4.47 -0.22
CA VAL A 432 28.02 -3.76 -0.38
C VAL A 432 27.18 -4.04 0.87
N ILE A 433 26.78 -2.98 1.57
CA ILE A 433 25.88 -3.08 2.73
C ILE A 433 24.52 -2.55 2.29
N VAL A 434 23.48 -3.36 2.44
CA VAL A 434 22.11 -3.01 2.03
C VAL A 434 21.26 -2.88 3.28
N VAL A 435 20.57 -1.76 3.38
CA VAL A 435 19.70 -1.43 4.52
C VAL A 435 18.35 -0.93 4.03
N ARG A 436 17.38 -0.95 4.95
CA ARG A 436 16.06 -0.35 4.76
C ARG A 436 15.69 0.45 5.99
N ASP A 437 15.43 1.74 5.81
CA ASP A 437 14.98 2.63 6.88
C ASP A 437 15.96 2.61 8.08
N ALA A 438 17.27 2.59 7.82
CA ALA A 438 18.28 2.36 8.86
C ALA A 438 18.15 3.35 10.04
N HIS A 439 17.75 4.59 9.74
CA HIS A 439 17.55 5.64 10.74
C HIS A 439 16.33 5.44 11.67
N ARG A 440 15.40 4.55 11.31
CA ARG A 440 14.18 4.26 12.08
C ARG A 440 14.32 3.04 12.98
N VAL A 441 15.32 2.18 12.71
CA VAL A 441 15.51 0.91 13.40
C VAL A 441 16.86 0.92 14.12
N PRO A 442 16.88 1.02 15.47
CA PRO A 442 18.13 1.22 16.22
C PRO A 442 19.21 0.17 15.98
N TRP A 443 18.85 -1.11 15.85
CA TRP A 443 19.84 -2.16 15.61
C TRP A 443 20.45 -2.07 14.20
N LEU A 444 19.67 -1.65 13.18
CA LEU A 444 20.17 -1.42 11.83
C LEU A 444 21.20 -0.29 11.81
N ALA A 445 20.89 0.84 12.46
CA ALA A 445 21.83 1.95 12.60
C ALA A 445 23.13 1.50 13.28
N GLY A 446 23.02 0.79 14.41
CA GLY A 446 24.18 0.27 15.14
C GLY A 446 24.98 -0.77 14.36
N ALA A 447 24.33 -1.65 13.60
CA ALA A 447 24.97 -2.64 12.75
C ALA A 447 25.72 -1.97 11.59
N LEU A 448 25.08 -1.02 10.92
CA LEU A 448 25.65 -0.24 9.83
C LEU A 448 26.89 0.54 10.28
N ASP A 449 26.82 1.21 11.43
CA ASP A 449 27.96 1.94 12.00
C ASP A 449 29.15 1.02 12.29
N ARG A 450 28.91 -0.18 12.84
CA ARG A 450 29.98 -1.16 13.11
C ARG A 450 30.61 -1.70 11.83
N LEU A 451 29.81 -2.01 10.81
CA LEU A 451 30.31 -2.48 9.51
C LEU A 451 31.14 -1.39 8.81
N LEU A 452 30.67 -0.14 8.82
CA LEU A 452 31.36 1.00 8.21
C LEU A 452 32.62 1.40 8.98
N ALA A 453 32.68 1.21 10.30
CA ALA A 453 33.90 1.41 11.07
C ALA A 453 35.00 0.41 10.65
N ALA A 454 34.62 -0.83 10.30
CA ALA A 454 35.55 -1.85 9.82
C ALA A 454 35.89 -1.72 8.33
N ARG A 455 34.92 -1.31 7.51
CA ARG A 455 35.03 -1.18 6.04
C ARG A 455 34.46 0.17 5.57
N PRO A 456 35.18 1.29 5.82
CA PRO A 456 34.75 2.61 5.39
C PRO A 456 34.73 2.76 3.85
N ASP A 457 35.40 1.86 3.13
CA ASP A 457 35.41 1.72 1.68
C ASP A 457 34.16 1.05 1.09
N ALA A 458 33.21 0.61 1.93
CA ALA A 458 32.00 -0.07 1.48
C ALA A 458 31.03 0.85 0.73
N ALA A 459 30.28 0.26 -0.21
CA ALA A 459 29.07 0.88 -0.75
C ALA A 459 27.90 0.63 0.20
N VAL A 460 27.08 1.65 0.44
CA VAL A 460 25.82 1.55 1.18
C VAL A 460 24.66 1.74 0.21
N VAL A 461 23.75 0.77 0.18
CA VAL A 461 22.49 0.85 -0.57
C VAL A 461 21.33 0.97 0.43
N GLU A 462 20.69 2.12 0.46
CA GLU A 462 19.49 2.38 1.25
C GLU A 462 18.25 2.21 0.37
N MET A 463 17.49 1.14 0.65
CA MET A 463 16.27 0.79 -0.09
C MET A 463 14.98 1.26 0.61
N GLY A 464 15.10 1.89 1.78
CA GLY A 464 14.05 2.58 2.52
C GLY A 464 14.07 4.10 2.33
N LEU A 465 13.60 4.84 3.34
CA LEU A 465 13.75 6.29 3.43
C LEU A 465 15.16 6.65 3.90
N PRO A 466 15.94 7.42 3.12
CA PRO A 466 17.30 7.79 3.50
C PRO A 466 17.29 8.85 4.61
N GLY A 467 17.81 8.49 5.79
CA GLY A 467 18.03 9.44 6.89
C GLY A 467 19.38 10.17 6.82
N ARG A 468 20.37 9.54 6.18
CA ARG A 468 21.69 10.09 5.89
C ARG A 468 22.12 9.62 4.51
N THR A 469 22.84 10.47 3.79
CA THR A 469 23.40 10.13 2.46
C THR A 469 24.93 10.15 2.44
N ASP A 470 25.53 10.40 3.60
CA ASP A 470 26.95 10.66 3.76
C ASP A 470 27.65 9.43 4.39
N LEU A 471 27.26 8.23 3.94
CA LEU A 471 27.69 6.94 4.48
C LEU A 471 28.57 6.18 3.49
N GLY A 472 29.57 5.48 4.02
CA GLY A 472 30.52 4.69 3.22
C GLY A 472 31.32 5.49 2.19
N ALA A 473 31.88 4.75 1.23
CA ALA A 473 32.58 5.28 0.06
C ALA A 473 31.61 5.84 -0.99
N VAL A 474 30.45 5.19 -1.12
CA VAL A 474 29.31 5.61 -1.92
C VAL A 474 28.03 5.24 -1.19
N HIS A 475 27.07 6.16 -1.23
CA HIS A 475 25.71 5.92 -0.78
C HIS A 475 24.76 5.97 -1.97
N ILE A 476 23.94 4.93 -2.12
CA ILE A 476 22.94 4.78 -3.18
C ILE A 476 21.57 4.73 -2.50
N ALA A 477 20.73 5.72 -2.76
CA ALA A 477 19.33 5.72 -2.30
C ALA A 477 18.42 5.30 -3.44
N THR A 478 17.67 4.21 -3.26
CA THR A 478 16.73 3.71 -4.28
C THR A 478 15.29 4.14 -4.04
N HIS A 479 15.00 4.70 -2.86
CA HIS A 479 13.69 5.26 -2.53
C HIS A 479 12.53 4.24 -2.61
N GLY A 480 12.83 2.98 -2.30
CA GLY A 480 11.92 1.86 -2.40
C GLY A 480 12.66 0.54 -2.62
N ALA A 481 12.07 -0.56 -2.17
CA ALA A 481 12.71 -1.88 -2.23
C ALA A 481 12.11 -2.82 -3.29
N ALA A 482 11.38 -2.28 -4.27
CA ALA A 482 10.88 -3.02 -5.43
C ALA A 482 12.00 -3.76 -6.16
N ARG A 483 11.68 -4.86 -6.86
CA ARG A 483 12.65 -5.60 -7.67
C ARG A 483 13.40 -4.70 -8.64
N VAL A 484 12.68 -3.78 -9.31
CA VAL A 484 13.29 -2.82 -10.25
C VAL A 484 14.20 -1.78 -9.57
N CYS A 485 13.95 -1.44 -8.30
CA CYS A 485 14.83 -0.58 -7.53
C CYS A 485 16.15 -1.28 -7.21
N GLY A 486 16.09 -2.57 -6.84
CA GLY A 486 17.28 -3.40 -6.66
C GLY A 486 18.10 -3.56 -7.95
N GLN A 487 17.42 -3.74 -9.09
CA GLN A 487 18.06 -3.77 -10.41
C GLN A 487 18.78 -2.46 -10.73
N ALA A 488 18.14 -1.31 -10.52
CA ALA A 488 18.75 -0.01 -10.78
C ALA A 488 19.98 0.24 -9.88
N ALA A 489 19.93 -0.14 -8.60
CA ALA A 489 21.10 -0.07 -7.72
C ALA A 489 22.24 -1.00 -8.16
N ALA A 490 21.92 -2.23 -8.60
CA ALA A 490 22.92 -3.15 -9.11
C ALA A 490 23.61 -2.61 -10.37
N GLU A 491 22.87 -1.92 -11.26
CA GLU A 491 23.45 -1.24 -12.42
C GLU A 491 24.40 -0.11 -12.03
N VAL A 492 24.09 0.68 -10.98
CA VAL A 492 25.03 1.67 -10.44
C VAL A 492 26.30 1.01 -9.89
N LEU A 493 26.13 -0.05 -9.10
CA LEU A 493 27.26 -0.78 -8.49
C LEU A 493 28.18 -1.43 -9.54
N ALA A 494 27.60 -1.88 -10.66
CA ALA A 494 28.32 -2.44 -11.81
C ALA A 494 28.90 -1.37 -12.77
N GLY A 495 28.67 -0.09 -12.53
CA GLY A 495 29.15 1.00 -13.40
C GLY A 495 28.39 1.13 -14.73
N LEU A 496 27.17 0.59 -14.81
CA LEU A 496 26.30 0.67 -16.00
C LEU A 496 25.32 1.85 -15.94
N LEU A 497 25.16 2.47 -14.77
CA LEU A 497 24.31 3.63 -14.54
C LEU A 497 25.04 4.70 -13.73
N ASP A 498 25.20 5.87 -14.34
CA ASP A 498 25.63 7.08 -13.63
C ASP A 498 24.41 7.66 -12.92
N GLY A 499 24.12 7.20 -11.70
CA GLY A 499 22.99 7.74 -10.94
C GLY A 499 23.08 9.25 -10.76
N SER A 500 21.91 9.91 -10.69
CA SER A 500 21.75 11.37 -10.66
C SER A 500 22.13 12.02 -9.34
#